data_AF-A0A8S3UPE5-F1
#
_entry.id   AF-A0A8S3UPE5-F1
#
_cell.length_a   1.000
_cell.length_b   1.000
_cell.length_c   1.000
_cell.angle_alpha   90.00
_cell.angle_beta   90.00
_cell.angle_gamma   90.00
#
_symmetry.space_group_name_H-M   'P 1'
#
loop_
_entity.id
_entity.type
_entity.pdbx_description
1 polymer ?
#
loop_
_entity_poly.entity_id
_entity_poly.type
_entity_poly.pdbx_seq_one_letter_code
_entity_poly.pdbx_strand_id
1 'polypeptide(L)'
;MVWLGTCEFTKIGAHRYISINSSETIDGVIERLVSIKTKILEVKSSAEVIFLSCPIFSISHWNEYQGHAIPETFADEDIKLQEIIESFNTKLDSLNSTTSGPKFSLDLVKSSRVRRGRSRRNIQTHISYNFKDLYLDGIHPIEILAKLWLRKLQNLVLDKCF
;
A
#
# COMPACT_ATOMS: atom_id res chain seq x y z
N MET A 1 6.95 5.30 14.54
CA MET A 1 6.26 4.64 13.41
C MET A 1 5.99 5.69 12.35
N VAL A 2 6.51 5.51 11.14
CA VAL A 2 6.31 6.45 10.03
C VAL A 2 5.45 5.74 8.99
N TRP A 3 4.24 6.26 8.75
CA TRP A 3 3.36 5.78 7.69
C TRP A 3 3.53 6.71 6.49
N LEU A 4 4.19 6.24 5.44
CA LEU A 4 4.35 6.95 4.16
C LEU A 4 3.79 6.09 3.03
N GLY A 5 3.44 6.71 1.90
CA GLY A 5 3.17 6.04 0.63
C GLY A 5 1.99 6.63 -0.12
N THR A 6 0.93 7.04 0.56
CA THR A 6 -0.28 7.55 -0.10
C THR A 6 -0.03 8.91 -0.76
N CYS A 7 0.55 9.85 -0.02
CA CYS A 7 0.81 11.22 -0.50
C CYS A 7 2.11 11.34 -1.30
N GLU A 8 3.01 10.36 -1.20
CA GLU A 8 4.24 10.30 -1.99
C GLU A 8 3.93 9.89 -3.43
N PHE A 9 3.08 8.88 -3.62
CA PHE A 9 2.78 8.31 -4.94
C PHE A 9 1.60 8.97 -5.64
N THR A 10 0.82 9.79 -4.94
CA THR A 10 -0.28 10.54 -5.54
C THR A 10 -0.20 12.03 -5.22
N LYS A 11 -0.74 12.84 -6.11
CA LYS A 11 -0.90 14.27 -5.93
C LYS A 11 -2.37 14.63 -5.97
N ILE A 12 -2.76 15.61 -5.15
CA ILE A 12 -4.12 16.16 -5.17
C ILE A 12 -4.17 17.25 -6.24
N GLY A 13 -5.09 17.09 -7.19
CA GLY A 13 -5.40 18.07 -8.24
C GLY A 13 -6.62 18.93 -7.88
N ALA A 14 -7.25 19.49 -8.92
CA ALA A 14 -8.49 20.24 -8.77
C ALA A 14 -9.59 19.37 -8.14
N HIS A 15 -10.47 19.99 -7.36
CA HIS A 15 -11.62 19.34 -6.74
C HIS A 15 -11.30 18.11 -5.87
N ARG A 16 -10.10 18.07 -5.27
CA ARG A 16 -9.64 16.97 -4.38
C ARG A 16 -9.49 15.61 -5.05
N TYR A 17 -9.52 15.56 -6.38
CA TYR A 17 -9.18 14.35 -7.12
C TYR A 17 -7.69 14.07 -7.00
N ILE A 18 -7.33 12.80 -7.03
CA ILE A 18 -5.93 12.39 -7.03
C ILE A 18 -5.54 11.80 -8.38
N SER A 19 -4.26 11.90 -8.69
CA SER A 19 -3.60 11.21 -9.78
C SER A 19 -2.21 10.77 -9.32
N ILE A 20 -1.54 9.91 -10.09
CA ILE A 20 -0.15 9.55 -9.85
C ILE A 20 0.73 10.81 -9.78
N ASN A 21 1.61 10.81 -8.80
CA ASN A 21 2.65 11.81 -8.64
C ASN A 21 3.87 11.44 -9.51
N SER A 22 3.93 12.00 -10.72
CA SER A 22 5.03 11.73 -11.67
C SER A 22 6.37 12.36 -11.28
N SER A 23 6.41 13.25 -10.28
CA SER A 23 7.67 13.88 -9.85
C SER A 23 8.41 13.09 -8.77
N GLU A 24 7.75 12.14 -8.12
CA GLU A 24 8.35 11.34 -7.06
C GLU A 24 8.82 10.00 -7.59
N THR A 25 10.02 9.58 -7.19
CA THR A 25 10.56 8.26 -7.53
C THR A 25 10.59 7.37 -6.29
N ILE A 26 10.44 6.06 -6.49
CA ILE A 26 10.53 5.10 -5.38
C ILE A 26 11.89 5.22 -4.68
N ASP A 27 12.98 5.38 -5.44
CA ASP A 27 14.31 5.57 -4.88
C ASP A 27 14.41 6.84 -4.03
N GLY A 28 13.84 7.95 -4.48
CA GLY A 28 13.80 9.19 -3.71
C GLY A 28 13.06 9.04 -2.37
N VAL A 29 11.94 8.32 -2.36
CA VAL A 29 11.21 8.01 -1.10
C VAL A 29 12.06 7.13 -0.18
N ILE A 30 12.69 6.09 -0.74
CA ILE A 30 13.55 5.15 0.00
C ILE A 30 14.77 5.84 0.61
N GLU A 31 15.44 6.73 -0.12
CA GLU A 31 16.56 7.52 0.39
C GLU A 31 16.17 8.41 1.58
N ARG A 32 14.99 9.05 1.52
CA ARG A 32 14.46 9.82 2.65
C ARG A 32 14.18 8.94 3.86
N LEU A 33 13.63 7.75 3.67
CA LEU A 33 13.40 6.79 4.74
C LEU A 33 14.72 6.32 5.37
N VAL A 34 15.74 6.04 4.58
CA VAL A 34 17.09 5.72 5.06
C VAL A 34 17.64 6.88 5.91
N SER A 35 17.53 8.12 5.43
CA SER A 35 17.95 9.31 6.18
C SER A 35 17.23 9.42 7.53
N ILE A 36 15.92 9.18 7.57
CA ILE A 36 15.13 9.17 8.81
C ILE A 36 15.62 8.07 9.76
N LYS A 37 15.83 6.84 9.25
CA LYS A 37 16.34 5.70 10.06
C LYS A 37 17.69 6.06 10.69
N THR A 38 18.62 6.60 9.90
CA THR A 38 19.94 7.00 10.37
C THR A 38 19.83 8.03 11.50
N LYS A 39 19.04 9.09 11.33
CA LYS A 39 18.85 10.13 12.36
C LYS A 39 18.24 9.58 13.65
N ILE A 40 17.29 8.65 13.56
CA ILE A 40 16.71 8.00 14.75
C ILE A 40 17.79 7.20 15.49
N LEU A 41 18.61 6.45 14.76
CA LEU A 41 19.66 5.61 15.34
C LEU A 41 20.84 6.43 15.88
N GLU A 42 21.11 7.63 15.34
CA GLU A 42 22.06 8.58 15.91
C GLU A 42 21.62 9.06 17.30
N VAL A 43 20.31 9.32 17.49
CA VAL A 43 19.75 9.75 18.77
C VAL A 43 19.57 8.59 19.75
N LYS A 44 19.17 7.42 19.24
CA LYS A 44 18.92 6.21 20.05
C LYS A 44 19.37 4.97 19.29
N SER A 45 20.64 4.61 19.45
CA SER A 45 21.28 3.49 18.73
C SER A 45 20.68 2.12 19.03
N SER A 46 20.02 1.96 20.19
CA SER A 46 19.33 0.72 20.57
C SER A 46 17.88 0.64 20.09
N ALA A 47 17.36 1.67 19.39
CA ALA A 47 16.00 1.64 18.89
C ALA A 47 15.86 0.67 17.71
N GLU A 48 14.81 -0.15 17.71
CA GLU A 48 14.38 -0.86 16.50
C GLU A 48 13.48 0.06 15.66
N VAL A 49 13.82 0.21 14.37
CA VAL A 49 13.05 1.01 13.42
C VAL A 49 12.50 0.09 12.34
N ILE A 50 11.17 -0.04 12.32
CA ILE A 50 10.43 -0.81 11.33
C ILE A 50 9.58 0.16 10.49
N PHE A 51 9.74 0.10 9.18
CA PHE A 51 8.89 0.79 8.22
C PHE A 51 7.69 -0.09 7.88
N LEU A 52 6.49 0.49 7.90
CA LEU A 52 5.27 -0.21 7.56
C LEU A 52 5.06 -0.20 6.05
N SER A 53 4.55 -1.32 5.52
CA SER A 53 4.17 -1.39 4.11
C SER A 53 3.04 -0.41 3.81
N CYS A 54 3.05 0.15 2.59
CA CYS A 54 1.93 0.92 2.07
C CYS A 54 0.87 -0.07 1.54
N PRO A 55 -0.36 -0.08 2.09
CA PRO A 55 -1.42 -0.91 1.52
C PRO A 55 -1.77 -0.39 0.12
N ILE A 56 -2.12 -1.29 -0.80
CA ILE A 56 -2.60 -0.89 -2.12
C ILE A 56 -3.91 -0.10 -1.96
N PHE A 57 -4.07 0.95 -2.75
CA PHE A 57 -5.26 1.80 -2.78
C PHE A 57 -5.63 2.16 -4.22
N SER A 58 -6.81 2.76 -4.43
CA SER A 58 -7.39 3.03 -5.74
C SER A 58 -7.71 4.51 -5.93
N ILE A 59 -7.07 5.09 -6.94
CA ILE A 59 -7.34 6.43 -7.48
C ILE A 59 -8.74 6.48 -8.07
N SER A 60 -9.15 5.47 -8.84
CA SER A 60 -10.49 5.45 -9.45
C SER A 60 -11.60 5.48 -8.40
N HIS A 61 -11.52 4.64 -7.36
CA HIS A 61 -12.51 4.60 -6.29
C HIS A 61 -12.50 5.88 -5.43
N TRP A 62 -11.31 6.45 -5.16
CA TRP A 62 -11.22 7.74 -4.48
C TRP A 62 -11.88 8.85 -5.29
N ASN A 63 -11.59 8.93 -6.58
CA ASN A 63 -12.16 9.96 -7.44
C ASN A 63 -13.67 9.76 -7.61
N GLU A 64 -14.17 8.52 -7.68
CA GLU A 64 -15.61 8.22 -7.64
C GLU A 64 -16.23 8.74 -6.34
N TYR A 65 -15.62 8.44 -5.19
CA TYR A 65 -16.09 8.89 -3.88
C TYR A 65 -16.11 10.43 -3.76
N GLN A 66 -15.13 11.11 -4.36
CA GLN A 66 -15.09 12.58 -4.43
C GLN A 66 -16.07 13.17 -5.47
N GLY A 67 -16.79 12.33 -6.23
CA GLY A 67 -17.82 12.77 -7.19
C GLY A 67 -17.31 13.03 -8.61
N HIS A 68 -16.17 12.46 -9.00
CA HIS A 68 -15.71 12.52 -10.38
C HIS A 68 -16.73 11.83 -11.32
N ALA A 69 -17.08 12.48 -12.43
CA ALA A 69 -18.14 11.99 -13.31
C ALA A 69 -17.77 10.72 -14.09
N ILE A 70 -16.47 10.49 -14.31
CA ILE A 70 -15.93 9.37 -15.11
C ILE A 70 -14.69 8.78 -14.40
N PRO A 71 -14.82 8.13 -13.23
CA PRO A 71 -13.70 7.58 -12.46
C PRO A 71 -12.88 6.46 -13.15
N GLU A 72 -13.46 5.84 -14.16
CA GLU A 72 -12.94 4.75 -14.98
C GLU A 72 -11.74 5.21 -15.82
N THR A 73 -11.64 6.51 -16.11
CA THR A 73 -10.46 7.08 -16.81
C THR A 73 -9.17 6.90 -16.01
N PHE A 74 -9.26 6.60 -14.72
CA PHE A 74 -8.11 6.37 -13.85
C PHE A 74 -7.74 4.88 -13.71
N ALA A 75 -8.37 3.96 -14.44
CA ALA A 75 -8.06 2.53 -14.35
C ALA A 75 -6.59 2.20 -14.68
N ASP A 76 -6.01 2.85 -15.68
CA ASP A 76 -4.59 2.69 -16.02
C ASP A 76 -3.66 3.27 -14.94
N GLU A 77 -4.12 4.28 -14.22
CA GLU A 77 -3.38 4.82 -13.07
C GLU A 77 -3.44 3.86 -11.87
N ASP A 78 -4.56 3.18 -11.63
CA ASP A 78 -4.64 2.16 -10.58
C ASP A 78 -3.64 1.01 -10.81
N ILE A 79 -3.50 0.55 -12.06
CA ILE A 79 -2.53 -0.49 -12.43
C ILE A 79 -1.10 -0.02 -12.14
N LYS A 80 -0.76 1.19 -12.61
CA LYS A 80 0.57 1.76 -12.37
C LYS A 80 0.83 2.01 -10.88
N LEU A 81 -0.16 2.48 -10.15
CA LEU A 81 -0.06 2.70 -8.71
C LEU A 81 0.21 1.39 -7.96
N GLN A 82 -0.49 0.31 -8.35
CA GLN A 82 -0.22 -1.02 -7.82
C GLN A 82 1.25 -1.42 -8.02
N GLU A 83 1.78 -1.29 -9.24
CA GLU A 83 3.18 -1.61 -9.55
C GLU A 83 4.16 -0.78 -8.71
N ILE A 84 3.87 0.52 -8.54
CA ILE A 84 4.67 1.43 -7.71
C ILE A 84 4.66 0.97 -6.24
N ILE A 85 3.49 0.68 -5.68
CA ILE A 85 3.34 0.25 -4.29
C ILE A 85 4.01 -1.10 -4.04
N GLU A 86 3.87 -2.07 -4.95
CA GLU A 86 4.52 -3.38 -4.85
C GLU A 86 6.05 -3.26 -4.89
N SER A 87 6.58 -2.45 -5.81
CA SER A 87 8.01 -2.17 -5.91
C SER A 87 8.53 -1.43 -4.67
N PHE A 88 7.80 -0.43 -4.17
CA PHE A 88 8.12 0.27 -2.94
C PHE A 88 8.15 -0.66 -1.73
N ASN A 89 7.10 -1.48 -1.54
CA ASN A 89 7.03 -2.43 -0.43
C ASN A 89 8.14 -3.48 -0.49
N THR A 90 8.57 -3.89 -1.69
CA THR A 90 9.71 -4.79 -1.87
C THR A 90 11.02 -4.15 -1.39
N LYS A 91 11.24 -2.86 -1.71
CA LYS A 91 12.41 -2.12 -1.21
C LYS A 91 12.31 -1.86 0.30
N LEU A 92 11.13 -1.60 0.84
CA LEU A 92 10.90 -1.51 2.28
C LEU A 92 11.24 -2.81 3.01
N ASP A 93 10.82 -3.96 2.47
CA ASP A 93 11.14 -5.28 3.04
C ASP A 93 12.67 -5.47 3.13
N SER A 94 13.41 -4.96 2.14
CA SER A 94 14.89 -4.98 2.15
C SER A 94 15.48 -4.04 3.21
N LEU A 95 14.89 -2.86 3.42
CA LEU A 95 15.32 -1.90 4.45
C LEU A 95 15.07 -2.36 5.88
N ASN A 96 14.05 -3.19 6.08
CA ASN A 96 13.64 -3.67 7.40
C ASN A 96 14.57 -4.76 7.97
N SER A 97 15.61 -5.18 7.23
CA SER A 97 16.81 -6.00 7.56
C SER A 97 16.62 -7.32 8.34
N THR A 98 15.79 -7.34 9.37
CA THR A 98 15.64 -8.40 10.37
C THR A 98 14.19 -8.74 10.68
N THR A 99 13.26 -7.80 10.48
CA THR A 99 11.85 -7.98 10.83
C THR A 99 10.97 -7.52 9.67
N SER A 100 10.30 -8.46 8.99
CA SER A 100 9.31 -8.08 7.98
C SER A 100 8.12 -7.36 8.64
N GLY A 101 7.75 -6.20 8.09
CA GLY A 101 6.53 -5.51 8.48
C GLY A 101 5.28 -6.27 8.05
N PRO A 102 4.09 -5.95 8.61
CA PRO A 102 2.84 -6.52 8.17
C PRO A 102 2.58 -6.19 6.68
N LYS A 103 2.20 -7.21 5.91
CA LYS A 103 1.86 -7.09 4.48
C LYS A 103 0.37 -6.79 4.33
N PHE A 104 -0.01 -5.52 4.46
CA PHE A 104 -1.43 -5.11 4.50
C PHE A 104 -2.18 -5.40 3.20
N SER A 105 -1.50 -5.28 2.05
CA SER A 105 -2.12 -5.54 0.74
C SER A 105 -2.63 -6.97 0.57
N LEU A 106 -2.10 -7.94 1.31
CA LEU A 106 -2.60 -9.33 1.27
C LEU A 106 -4.02 -9.47 1.83
N ASP A 107 -4.42 -8.58 2.75
CA ASP A 107 -5.77 -8.59 3.32
C ASP A 107 -6.83 -8.07 2.33
N LEU A 108 -6.38 -7.43 1.25
CA LEU A 108 -7.23 -6.85 0.21
C LEU A 108 -7.42 -7.79 -0.98
N VAL A 109 -6.58 -8.82 -1.12
CA VAL A 109 -6.58 -9.69 -2.30
C VAL A 109 -7.86 -10.51 -2.39
N LYS A 110 -8.61 -10.32 -3.47
CA LYS A 110 -9.55 -11.28 -4.02
C LYS A 110 -8.80 -12.14 -5.04
N SER A 111 -8.62 -13.42 -4.72
CA SER A 111 -8.16 -14.38 -5.72
C SER A 111 -9.37 -14.95 -6.46
N SER A 112 -9.39 -14.81 -7.78
CA SER A 112 -10.34 -15.50 -8.63
C SER A 112 -9.59 -16.45 -9.57
N ARG A 113 -10.04 -17.71 -9.63
CA ARG A 113 -9.48 -18.70 -10.55
C ARG A 113 -10.24 -18.59 -11.86
N VAL A 114 -9.62 -17.99 -12.88
CA VAL A 114 -10.21 -17.89 -14.20
C VAL A 114 -9.73 -19.07 -15.04
N ARG A 115 -10.67 -19.88 -15.55
CA ARG A 115 -10.36 -20.92 -16.54
C ARG A 115 -10.26 -20.28 -17.92
N ARG A 116 -9.09 -20.36 -18.55
CA ARG A 116 -8.95 -20.06 -19.98
C ARG A 116 -9.06 -21.34 -20.79
N GLY A 117 -10.21 -21.52 -21.44
CA GLY A 117 -10.49 -22.64 -22.36
C GLY A 117 -11.04 -23.91 -21.68
N ARG A 118 -11.16 -24.99 -22.47
CA ARG A 118 -11.78 -26.27 -22.04
C ARG A 118 -10.84 -27.19 -21.24
N SER A 119 -9.54 -26.87 -21.15
CA SER A 119 -8.55 -27.71 -20.46
C SER A 119 -8.46 -27.36 -18.97
N ARG A 120 -8.56 -28.38 -18.09
CA ARG A 120 -8.35 -28.25 -16.63
C ARG A 120 -6.96 -27.72 -16.25
N ARG A 121 -5.98 -27.72 -17.17
CA ARG A 121 -4.58 -27.32 -16.89
C ARG A 121 -4.29 -25.82 -17.07
N ASN A 122 -5.20 -25.05 -17.68
CA ASN A 122 -5.01 -23.62 -17.94
C ASN A 122 -5.85 -22.78 -16.96
N ILE A 123 -5.49 -22.86 -15.67
CA ILE A 123 -6.06 -21.99 -14.63
C ILE A 123 -5.09 -20.83 -14.46
N GLN A 124 -5.53 -19.63 -14.84
CA GLN A 124 -4.81 -18.40 -14.55
C GLN A 124 -5.46 -17.76 -13.32
N THR A 125 -4.68 -17.54 -12.27
CA THR A 125 -5.16 -16.81 -11.08
C THR A 125 -5.15 -15.33 -11.42
N HIS A 126 -6.32 -14.70 -11.42
CA HIS A 126 -6.43 -13.26 -11.50
C HIS A 126 -6.43 -12.71 -10.07
N ILE A 127 -5.43 -11.88 -9.75
CA ILE A 127 -5.37 -11.14 -8.49
C ILE A 127 -6.10 -9.83 -8.71
N SER A 128 -7.14 -9.57 -7.93
CA SER A 128 -7.77 -8.26 -7.84
C SER A 128 -7.87 -7.84 -6.38
N TYR A 129 -8.17 -6.57 -6.11
CA TYR A 129 -8.30 -6.05 -4.76
C TYR A 129 -9.75 -5.68 -4.45
N ASN A 130 -10.15 -5.92 -3.22
CA ASN A 130 -11.50 -5.65 -2.75
C ASN A 130 -11.67 -4.24 -2.19
N PHE A 131 -11.43 -3.20 -2.98
CA PHE A 131 -11.57 -1.83 -2.50
C PHE A 131 -13.01 -1.52 -2.07
N LYS A 132 -14.00 -1.95 -2.85
CA LYS A 132 -15.41 -1.63 -2.59
C LYS A 132 -15.96 -2.15 -1.26
N ASP A 133 -15.58 -3.37 -0.83
CA ASP A 133 -16.12 -3.92 0.42
C ASP A 133 -15.18 -3.71 1.62
N LEU A 134 -13.92 -3.32 1.40
CA LEU A 134 -12.93 -3.20 2.48
C LEU A 134 -12.44 -1.77 2.72
N TYR A 135 -12.65 -0.85 1.79
CA TYR A 135 -12.33 0.57 1.94
C TYR A 135 -13.59 1.44 1.93
N LEU A 136 -13.50 2.59 2.61
CA LEU A 136 -14.57 3.59 2.66
C LEU A 136 -14.64 4.41 1.36
N ASP A 137 -13.48 4.76 0.81
CA ASP A 137 -13.32 5.77 -0.24
C ASP A 137 -12.19 5.41 -1.21
N GLY A 138 -11.81 4.14 -1.30
CA GLY A 138 -10.69 3.73 -2.15
C GLY A 138 -9.30 3.95 -1.53
N ILE A 139 -9.18 4.59 -0.36
CA ILE A 139 -7.90 4.76 0.37
C ILE A 139 -8.00 4.25 1.81
N HIS A 140 -9.05 4.64 2.54
CA HIS A 140 -9.15 4.39 3.96
C HIS A 140 -9.85 3.06 4.24
N PRO A 141 -9.29 2.18 5.09
CA PRO A 141 -9.92 0.91 5.44
C PRO A 141 -11.22 1.13 6.22
N ILE A 142 -12.22 0.27 5.98
CA ILE A 142 -13.41 0.20 6.84
C ILE A 142 -13.04 -0.32 8.24
N GLU A 143 -13.94 -0.14 9.20
CA GLU A 143 -13.70 -0.43 10.62
C GLU A 143 -13.13 -1.85 10.87
N ILE A 144 -13.69 -2.88 10.24
CA ILE A 144 -13.22 -4.26 10.45
C ILE A 144 -11.79 -4.47 9.93
N LEU A 145 -11.43 -3.87 8.79
CA LEU A 145 -10.09 -3.96 8.23
C LEU A 145 -9.10 -3.13 9.06
N ALA A 146 -9.50 -1.93 9.50
CA ALA A 146 -8.70 -1.08 10.38
C ALA A 146 -8.38 -1.80 11.71
N LYS A 147 -9.38 -2.46 12.33
CA LYS A 147 -9.19 -3.28 13.54
C LYS A 147 -8.24 -4.45 13.30
N LEU A 148 -8.35 -5.12 12.15
CA LEU A 148 -7.44 -6.20 11.78
C LEU A 148 -5.99 -5.69 11.66
N TRP A 149 -5.77 -4.59 10.95
CA TRP A 149 -4.44 -3.98 10.79
C TRP A 149 -3.87 -3.49 12.12
N LEU A 150 -4.69 -2.87 12.97
CA LEU A 150 -4.27 -2.48 14.31
C LEU A 150 -3.80 -3.68 15.13
N ARG A 151 -4.53 -4.80 15.08
CA ARG A 151 -4.13 -6.04 15.77
C ARG A 151 -2.80 -6.58 15.25
N LYS A 152 -2.56 -6.54 13.94
CA LYS A 152 -1.26 -6.92 13.36
C LYS A 152 -0.12 -6.03 13.88
N LEU A 153 -0.36 -4.73 13.99
CA LEU A 153 0.61 -3.78 14.56
C LEU A 153 0.86 -4.03 16.04
N GLN A 154 -0.18 -4.29 16.83
CA GLN A 154 -0.06 -4.64 18.24
C GLN A 154 0.79 -5.89 18.43
N ASN A 155 0.53 -6.96 17.66
CA ASN A 155 1.33 -8.17 17.71
C ASN A 155 2.80 -7.89 17.34
N LEU A 156 3.05 -7.10 16.29
CA LEU A 156 4.41 -6.72 15.92
C LEU A 156 5.15 -5.99 17.05
N VAL A 157 4.48 -5.06 17.73
CA VAL A 157 5.06 -4.32 18.86
C VAL A 157 5.32 -5.25 20.04
N LEU A 158 4.38 -6.13 20.37
CA LEU A 158 4.54 -7.09 21.46
C LEU A 158 5.68 -8.08 21.21
N ASP A 159 5.85 -8.54 19.97
CA ASP A 159 6.90 -9.51 19.60
C ASP A 159 8.31 -8.88 19.55
N LYS A 160 8.42 -7.54 19.49
CA LYS A 160 9.68 -6.85 19.18
C LYS A 160 10.13 -5.80 20.18
N CYS A 161 9.19 -5.19 20.91
CA CYS A 161 9.50 -4.10 21.83
C CYS A 161 9.45 -4.51 23.31
N PHE A 162 9.08 -5.76 23.62
CA PHE A 162 9.01 -6.34 24.95
C PHE A 162 9.65 -7.73 24.97
#